data_AF-S2RP94-F1
#
_entry.id   AF-S2RP94-F1
#
_cell.length_a   1.000
_cell.length_b   1.000
_cell.length_c   1.000
_cell.angle_alpha   90.00
_cell.angle_beta   90.00
_cell.angle_gamma   90.00
#
_symmetry.space_group_name_H-M   'P 1'
#
loop_
_entity.id
_entity.type
_entity.pdbx_description
1 polymer ?
#
loop_
_entity_poly.entity_id
_entity_poly.type
_entity_poly.pdbx_seq_one_letter_code
_entity_poly.pdbx_strand_id
1 'polypeptide(L)'
;KHPRPQWFTDTEASNLVEKGLGIIDWASTDQGVEPDLVIASAGSEPTLESLAAISILHKSLPDLKIRFINVVDLLKLKKDDPRGLSDAEFDMYFTKNKPVIFAYHGYDDLIKDIFFDRHNHNVHVHGYREEGDITTPFDMRVRNELDRFHLVKEAILDVSSIAEKGAHLDQQMDDILQKHHDFIREEGTDLPEVEQWQWEPLR
;
A
#
# COMPACT_ATOMS: atom_id res chain seq x y z
N LYS A 1 11.48 4.82 -19.47
CA LYS A 1 11.24 3.89 -18.33
C LYS A 1 12.38 4.09 -17.33
N HIS A 2 12.07 4.16 -16.04
CA HIS A 2 13.08 4.37 -14.99
C HIS A 2 13.55 3.05 -14.37
N PRO A 3 14.77 2.98 -13.80
CA PRO A 3 15.19 1.87 -12.95
C PRO A 3 14.26 1.74 -11.74
N ARG A 4 13.88 0.50 -11.42
CA ARG A 4 12.99 0.17 -10.30
C ARG A 4 13.43 -1.15 -9.66
N PRO A 5 13.21 -1.33 -8.34
CA PRO A 5 13.40 -2.62 -7.69
C PRO A 5 12.61 -3.73 -8.40
N GLN A 6 13.12 -4.94 -8.34
CA GLN A 6 12.44 -6.14 -8.80
C GLN A 6 12.02 -6.93 -7.56
N TRP A 7 10.71 -7.13 -7.39
CA TRP A 7 10.15 -7.69 -6.16
C TRP A 7 9.95 -9.21 -6.20
N PHE A 8 9.53 -9.70 -7.36
CA PHE A 8 9.02 -11.06 -7.50
C PHE A 8 9.99 -11.91 -8.31
N THR A 9 10.20 -13.13 -7.84
CA THR A 9 10.82 -14.20 -8.63
C THR A 9 9.97 -14.55 -9.84
N ASP A 10 10.54 -15.24 -10.81
CA ASP A 10 9.82 -15.71 -12.00
C ASP A 10 8.58 -16.57 -11.66
N THR A 11 8.70 -17.41 -10.63
CA THR A 11 7.59 -18.26 -10.15
C THR A 11 6.49 -17.43 -9.49
N GLU A 12 6.83 -16.47 -8.63
CA GLU A 12 5.84 -15.56 -8.02
C GLU A 12 5.15 -14.72 -9.09
N ALA A 13 5.90 -14.15 -10.04
CA ALA A 13 5.35 -13.36 -11.13
C ALA A 13 4.40 -14.19 -12.01
N SER A 14 4.78 -15.43 -12.36
CA SER A 14 3.93 -16.33 -13.14
C SER A 14 2.60 -16.62 -12.41
N ASN A 15 2.66 -16.90 -11.11
CA ASN A 15 1.47 -17.11 -10.29
C ASN A 15 0.59 -15.85 -10.20
N LEU A 16 1.19 -14.67 -10.02
CA LEU A 16 0.46 -13.39 -9.95
C LEU A 16 -0.22 -13.05 -11.28
N VAL A 17 0.42 -13.33 -12.40
CA VAL A 17 -0.17 -13.11 -13.74
C VAL A 17 -1.30 -14.09 -14.00
N GLU A 18 -1.12 -15.37 -13.67
CA GLU A 18 -2.14 -16.41 -13.89
C GLU A 18 -3.40 -16.15 -13.03
N LYS A 19 -3.20 -15.85 -11.75
CA LYS A 19 -4.30 -15.65 -10.79
C LYS A 19 -4.85 -14.23 -10.82
N GLY A 20 -4.05 -13.27 -11.25
CA GLY A 20 -4.34 -11.83 -11.30
C GLY A 20 -4.09 -11.08 -9.98
N LEU A 21 -3.90 -11.78 -8.87
CA LEU A 21 -3.53 -11.22 -7.57
C LEU A 21 -2.96 -12.32 -6.67
N GLY A 22 -2.29 -11.93 -5.58
CA GLY A 22 -1.81 -12.88 -4.58
C GLY A 22 -1.43 -12.22 -3.26
N ILE A 23 -1.57 -13.00 -2.17
CA ILE A 23 -0.98 -12.67 -0.87
C ILE A 23 0.52 -12.90 -0.96
N ILE A 24 1.30 -11.93 -0.50
CA ILE A 24 2.76 -11.98 -0.55
C ILE A 24 3.28 -12.31 0.84
N ASP A 25 3.63 -13.58 1.05
CA ASP A 25 3.96 -14.11 2.38
C ASP A 25 5.16 -13.41 3.03
N TRP A 26 6.19 -13.09 2.24
CA TRP A 26 7.41 -12.45 2.77
C TRP A 26 7.20 -10.99 3.21
N ALA A 27 6.10 -10.36 2.79
CA ALA A 27 5.69 -9.01 3.17
C ALA A 27 4.45 -8.99 4.09
N SER A 28 4.02 -10.16 4.58
CA SER A 28 2.85 -10.31 5.46
C SER A 28 3.27 -10.76 6.86
N THR A 29 2.63 -10.18 7.89
CA THR A 29 2.86 -10.49 9.30
C THR A 29 1.65 -11.18 9.96
N ASP A 30 0.54 -11.38 9.24
CA ASP A 30 -0.68 -12.02 9.76
C ASP A 30 -0.53 -13.52 10.06
N GLN A 31 0.51 -14.19 9.54
CA GLN A 31 0.78 -15.63 9.73
C GLN A 31 -0.43 -16.54 9.43
N GLY A 32 -1.28 -16.14 8.47
CA GLY A 32 -2.46 -16.92 8.09
C GLY A 32 -3.62 -16.86 9.08
N VAL A 33 -3.55 -16.00 10.10
CA VAL A 33 -4.73 -15.63 10.89
C VAL A 33 -5.41 -14.40 10.29
N GLU A 34 -6.53 -13.98 10.88
CA GLU A 34 -7.18 -12.74 10.47
C GLU A 34 -6.25 -11.54 10.72
N PRO A 35 -6.00 -10.68 9.71
CA PRO A 35 -5.13 -9.52 9.86
C PRO A 35 -5.84 -8.41 10.66
N ASP A 36 -5.05 -7.49 11.19
CA ASP A 36 -5.55 -6.24 11.75
C ASP A 36 -5.87 -5.24 10.63
N LEU A 37 -5.08 -5.26 9.55
CA LEU A 37 -5.32 -4.51 8.31
C LEU A 37 -4.77 -5.24 7.08
N VAL A 38 -5.33 -4.93 5.92
CA VAL A 38 -4.82 -5.36 4.61
C VAL A 38 -4.18 -4.16 3.92
N ILE A 39 -2.98 -4.33 3.38
CA ILE A 39 -2.38 -3.40 2.43
C ILE A 39 -2.40 -4.07 1.06
N ALA A 40 -3.01 -3.41 0.08
CA ALA A 40 -3.08 -3.90 -1.29
C ALA A 40 -2.46 -2.89 -2.25
N SER A 41 -1.77 -3.38 -3.29
CA SER A 41 -1.19 -2.50 -4.30
C SER A 41 -1.45 -2.98 -5.72
N ALA A 42 -1.72 -2.02 -6.62
CA ALA A 42 -1.75 -2.25 -8.06
C ALA A 42 -0.96 -1.16 -8.80
N GLY A 43 0.22 -1.51 -9.31
CA GLY A 43 1.14 -0.61 -9.99
C GLY A 43 2.55 -0.64 -9.40
N SER A 44 3.54 -0.12 -10.14
CA SER A 44 4.96 -0.20 -9.73
C SER A 44 5.26 0.70 -8.53
N GLU A 45 4.94 1.99 -8.63
CA GLU A 45 5.10 2.97 -7.56
C GLU A 45 4.21 2.66 -6.35
N PRO A 46 2.91 2.33 -6.50
CA PRO A 46 2.08 1.87 -5.38
C PRO A 46 2.67 0.67 -4.62
N THR A 47 3.22 -0.31 -5.34
CA THR A 47 3.84 -1.50 -4.71
C THR A 47 5.10 -1.13 -3.93
N LEU A 48 5.95 -0.27 -4.49
CA LEU A 48 7.14 0.23 -3.81
C LEU A 48 6.77 0.96 -2.50
N GLU A 49 5.83 1.89 -2.56
CA GLU A 49 5.44 2.67 -1.39
C GLU A 49 4.71 1.83 -0.34
N SER A 50 3.88 0.86 -0.76
CA SER A 50 3.23 -0.09 0.15
C SER A 50 4.26 -0.94 0.90
N LEU A 51 5.27 -1.49 0.20
CA LEU A 51 6.33 -2.27 0.83
C LEU A 51 7.14 -1.43 1.81
N ALA A 52 7.47 -0.19 1.44
CA ALA A 52 8.19 0.71 2.34
C ALA A 52 7.36 1.11 3.58
N ALA A 53 6.05 1.31 3.42
CA ALA A 53 5.13 1.53 4.53
C ALA A 53 5.08 0.32 5.47
N ILE A 54 5.03 -0.90 4.93
CA ILE A 54 5.10 -2.14 5.71
C ILE A 54 6.40 -2.22 6.51
N SER A 55 7.55 -1.87 5.92
CA SER A 55 8.83 -1.85 6.66
C SER A 55 8.78 -0.89 7.86
N ILE A 56 8.19 0.30 7.69
CA ILE A 56 8.05 1.29 8.77
C ILE A 56 7.10 0.77 9.86
N LEU A 57 5.92 0.28 9.46
CA LEU A 57 4.91 -0.25 10.39
C LEU A 57 5.46 -1.44 11.18
N HIS A 58 6.09 -2.41 10.52
CA HIS A 58 6.65 -3.60 11.20
C HIS A 58 7.73 -3.23 12.21
N LYS A 59 8.59 -2.27 11.88
CA LYS A 59 9.66 -1.81 12.78
C LYS A 59 9.11 -1.10 14.02
N SER A 60 8.08 -0.27 13.85
CA SER A 60 7.53 0.55 14.94
C SER A 60 6.43 -0.14 15.73
N LEU A 61 5.70 -1.07 15.10
CA LEU A 61 4.52 -1.77 15.62
C LEU A 61 4.61 -3.27 15.30
N PRO A 62 5.57 -4.01 15.88
CA PRO A 62 5.88 -5.39 15.50
C PRO A 62 4.75 -6.41 15.75
N ASP A 63 3.79 -6.06 16.60
CA ASP A 63 2.61 -6.90 16.89
C ASP A 63 1.48 -6.73 15.86
N LEU A 64 1.57 -5.74 14.96
CA LEU A 64 0.55 -5.44 13.97
C LEU A 64 0.51 -6.53 12.89
N LYS A 65 -0.65 -7.15 12.69
CA LYS A 65 -0.87 -8.18 11.67
C LYS A 65 -1.28 -7.55 10.36
N ILE A 66 -0.35 -7.50 9.43
CA ILE A 66 -0.52 -6.95 8.09
C ILE A 66 -0.62 -8.10 7.10
N ARG A 67 -1.63 -8.05 6.23
CA ARG A 67 -1.67 -8.86 5.02
C ARG A 67 -1.32 -7.99 3.83
N PHE A 68 -0.26 -8.34 3.10
CA PHE A 68 0.07 -7.66 1.86
C PHE A 68 -0.44 -8.43 0.64
N ILE A 69 -1.13 -7.72 -0.26
CA ILE A 69 -1.69 -8.28 -1.49
C ILE A 69 -1.16 -7.48 -2.68
N ASN A 70 -0.55 -8.17 -3.65
CA ASN A 70 -0.23 -7.56 -4.93
C ASN A 70 -1.32 -7.91 -5.95
N VAL A 71 -1.86 -6.89 -6.62
CA VAL A 71 -2.92 -7.01 -7.62
C VAL A 71 -2.37 -6.64 -8.99
N VAL A 72 -2.49 -7.55 -9.95
CA VAL A 72 -2.01 -7.42 -11.34
C VAL A 72 -3.19 -7.25 -12.31
N ASP A 73 -4.23 -8.09 -12.21
CA ASP A 73 -5.45 -7.99 -13.01
C ASP A 73 -6.57 -7.41 -12.15
N LEU A 74 -6.76 -6.08 -12.21
CA LEU A 74 -7.77 -5.39 -11.42
C LEU A 74 -9.21 -5.88 -11.74
N LEU A 75 -9.43 -6.42 -12.93
CA LEU A 75 -10.75 -6.90 -13.35
C LEU A 75 -11.16 -8.17 -12.60
N LYS A 76 -10.20 -8.89 -11.99
CA LYS A 76 -10.50 -9.96 -11.01
C LYS A 76 -11.26 -9.44 -9.79
N LEU A 77 -11.10 -8.17 -9.42
CA LEU A 77 -11.77 -7.61 -8.26
C LEU A 77 -13.20 -7.16 -8.55
N LYS A 78 -13.56 -6.96 -9.83
CA LYS A 78 -14.93 -6.61 -10.23
C LYS A 78 -15.87 -7.81 -10.14
N LYS A 79 -17.03 -7.61 -9.52
CA LYS A 79 -18.03 -8.67 -9.29
C LYS A 79 -18.76 -9.09 -10.57
N ASP A 80 -18.92 -8.16 -11.49
CA ASP A 80 -19.64 -8.29 -12.76
C ASP A 80 -18.73 -8.70 -13.94
N ASP A 81 -17.41 -8.78 -13.74
CA ASP A 81 -16.48 -9.29 -14.76
C ASP A 81 -16.54 -10.84 -14.80
N PRO A 82 -16.55 -11.48 -15.99
CA PRO A 82 -16.54 -12.93 -16.12
C PRO A 82 -15.36 -13.64 -15.44
N ARG A 83 -14.25 -12.94 -15.20
CA ARG A 83 -13.06 -13.44 -14.50
C ARG A 83 -13.07 -13.11 -13.02
N GLY A 84 -14.04 -12.31 -12.57
CA GLY A 84 -14.17 -11.76 -11.23
C GLY A 84 -14.19 -12.83 -10.15
N LEU A 85 -13.60 -12.50 -9.01
CA LEU A 85 -13.68 -13.32 -7.81
C LEU A 85 -15.13 -13.36 -7.31
N SER A 86 -15.57 -14.54 -6.87
CA SER A 86 -16.77 -14.65 -6.04
C SER A 86 -16.59 -13.85 -4.74
N ASP A 87 -17.69 -13.47 -4.09
CA ASP A 87 -17.59 -12.73 -2.83
C ASP A 87 -16.84 -13.52 -1.75
N ALA A 88 -17.00 -14.85 -1.71
CA ALA A 88 -16.27 -15.71 -0.79
C ALA A 88 -14.76 -15.68 -1.04
N GLU A 89 -14.32 -15.71 -2.30
CA GLU A 89 -12.89 -15.60 -2.65
C GLU A 89 -12.37 -14.20 -2.35
N PHE A 90 -13.13 -13.15 -2.67
CA PHE A 90 -12.75 -11.76 -2.34
C PHE A 90 -12.56 -11.59 -0.83
N ASP A 91 -13.48 -12.09 -0.01
CA ASP A 91 -13.40 -12.03 1.45
C ASP A 91 -12.19 -12.79 2.01
N MET A 92 -11.71 -13.86 1.35
CA MET A 92 -10.48 -14.55 1.76
C MET A 92 -9.24 -13.65 1.63
N TYR A 93 -9.23 -12.75 0.65
CA TYR A 93 -8.16 -11.80 0.43
C TYR A 93 -8.33 -10.56 1.32
N PHE A 94 -9.44 -9.85 1.17
CA PHE A 94 -9.66 -8.51 1.70
C PHE A 94 -10.42 -8.48 3.02
N THR A 95 -10.76 -9.64 3.58
CA THR A 95 -11.64 -9.79 4.76
C THR A 95 -13.04 -9.24 4.51
N LYS A 96 -13.91 -9.28 5.53
CA LYS A 96 -15.28 -8.75 5.44
C LYS A 96 -15.43 -7.34 6.02
N ASN A 97 -14.46 -6.89 6.82
CA ASN A 97 -14.61 -5.69 7.65
C ASN A 97 -13.30 -5.06 8.16
N LYS A 98 -12.15 -5.72 7.99
CA LYS A 98 -10.87 -5.12 8.39
C LYS A 98 -10.51 -3.98 7.43
N PRO A 99 -9.83 -2.94 7.91
CA PRO A 99 -9.36 -1.87 7.03
C PRO A 99 -8.52 -2.40 5.88
N VAL A 100 -8.75 -1.85 4.69
CA VAL A 100 -7.99 -2.12 3.47
C VAL A 100 -7.41 -0.82 2.98
N ILE A 101 -6.10 -0.66 3.10
CA ILE A 101 -5.37 0.44 2.46
C ILE A 101 -5.00 -0.02 1.06
N PHE A 102 -5.54 0.64 0.04
CA PHE A 102 -5.33 0.28 -1.34
C PHE A 102 -4.51 1.35 -2.07
N ALA A 103 -3.25 1.05 -2.31
CA ALA A 103 -2.36 1.89 -3.11
C ALA A 103 -2.57 1.60 -4.61
N TYR A 104 -2.96 2.59 -5.40
CA TYR A 104 -3.35 2.41 -6.79
C TYR A 104 -2.63 3.37 -7.76
N HIS A 105 -2.35 2.88 -8.97
CA HIS A 105 -1.72 3.70 -10.00
C HIS A 105 -2.68 4.72 -10.65
N GLY A 106 -3.97 4.40 -10.70
CA GLY A 106 -4.99 5.26 -11.30
C GLY A 106 -5.81 6.01 -10.25
N TYR A 107 -6.95 6.53 -10.67
CA TYR A 107 -7.86 7.28 -9.81
C TYR A 107 -8.52 6.41 -8.72
N ASP A 108 -8.71 7.01 -7.55
CA ASP A 108 -9.34 6.37 -6.38
C ASP A 108 -10.70 5.75 -6.70
N ASP A 109 -11.49 6.43 -7.53
CA ASP A 109 -12.89 6.11 -7.78
C ASP A 109 -13.09 4.70 -8.31
N LEU A 110 -12.19 4.21 -9.17
CA LEU A 110 -12.31 2.86 -9.71
C LEU A 110 -12.21 1.78 -8.61
N ILE A 111 -11.35 1.99 -7.61
CA ILE A 111 -11.22 1.05 -6.49
C ILE A 111 -12.43 1.16 -5.56
N LYS A 112 -12.90 2.38 -5.29
CA LYS A 112 -14.13 2.61 -4.51
C LYS A 112 -15.33 1.92 -5.16
N ASP A 113 -15.49 2.08 -6.46
CA ASP A 113 -16.54 1.42 -7.26
C ASP A 113 -16.45 -0.11 -7.17
N ILE A 114 -15.24 -0.67 -7.24
CA ILE A 114 -15.01 -2.11 -7.09
C ILE A 114 -15.47 -2.62 -5.72
N PHE A 115 -15.14 -1.89 -4.65
CA PHE A 115 -15.47 -2.29 -3.27
C PHE A 115 -16.94 -2.01 -2.90
N PHE A 116 -17.64 -1.16 -3.65
CA PHE A 116 -19.05 -0.84 -3.40
C PHE A 116 -19.95 -2.08 -3.41
N ASP A 117 -19.73 -3.02 -4.33
CA ASP A 117 -20.53 -4.25 -4.47
C ASP A 117 -20.01 -5.44 -3.64
N ARG A 118 -18.95 -5.23 -2.84
CA ARG A 118 -18.29 -6.25 -1.99
C ARG A 118 -18.74 -6.12 -0.54
N HIS A 119 -18.46 -7.12 0.29
CA HIS A 119 -18.87 -7.08 1.71
C HIS A 119 -18.06 -6.08 2.54
N ASN A 120 -16.77 -5.97 2.24
CA ASN A 120 -15.90 -5.05 2.94
C ASN A 120 -15.99 -3.66 2.31
N HIS A 121 -16.55 -2.71 3.04
CA HIS A 121 -16.63 -1.30 2.63
C HIS A 121 -15.57 -0.43 3.34
N ASN A 122 -14.71 -1.04 4.15
CA ASN A 122 -13.66 -0.37 4.91
C ASN A 122 -12.38 -0.24 4.05
N VAL A 123 -12.48 0.51 2.96
CA VAL A 123 -11.38 0.71 2.00
C VAL A 123 -10.95 2.16 1.94
N HIS A 124 -9.65 2.37 2.05
CA HIS A 124 -8.98 3.66 2.06
C HIS A 124 -8.01 3.66 0.88
N VAL A 125 -8.34 4.46 -0.14
CA VAL A 125 -7.64 4.41 -1.43
C VAL A 125 -6.64 5.57 -1.52
N HIS A 126 -5.40 5.21 -1.87
CA HIS A 126 -4.35 6.15 -2.23
C HIS A 126 -4.01 5.93 -3.69
N GLY A 127 -4.64 6.69 -4.57
CA GLY A 127 -4.41 6.66 -6.01
C GLY A 127 -3.90 8.00 -6.52
N TYR A 128 -4.09 8.23 -7.81
CA TYR A 128 -3.85 9.53 -8.42
C TYR A 128 -5.03 10.48 -8.16
N ARG A 129 -4.74 11.67 -7.65
CA ARG A 129 -5.70 12.69 -7.18
C ARG A 129 -5.61 14.01 -7.96
N GLU A 130 -5.07 13.95 -9.19
CA GLU A 130 -4.83 15.12 -10.06
C GLU A 130 -3.82 16.14 -9.51
N GLU A 131 -2.96 15.72 -8.59
CA GLU A 131 -1.93 16.59 -8.02
C GLU A 131 -0.56 16.26 -8.61
N GLY A 132 0.02 17.20 -9.35
CA GLY A 132 1.29 17.00 -10.04
C GLY A 132 1.86 18.28 -10.64
N ASP A 133 3.19 18.36 -10.67
CA ASP A 133 3.94 19.44 -11.32
C ASP A 133 5.35 18.94 -11.67
N ILE A 134 6.21 19.79 -12.24
CA ILE A 134 7.64 19.53 -12.36
C ILE A 134 8.24 19.50 -10.94
N THR A 135 8.49 18.29 -10.44
CA THR A 135 9.05 18.04 -9.11
C THR A 135 9.86 16.73 -9.10
N THR A 136 10.37 16.33 -7.92
CA THR A 136 11.14 15.09 -7.76
C THR A 136 10.26 13.84 -7.83
N PRO A 137 10.82 12.66 -8.19
CA PRO A 137 10.04 11.43 -8.35
C PRO A 137 9.24 10.96 -7.13
N PHE A 138 9.74 11.16 -5.91
CA PHE A 138 8.99 10.84 -4.69
C PHE A 138 7.96 11.93 -4.36
N ASP A 139 8.26 13.21 -4.60
CA ASP A 139 7.29 14.30 -4.37
C ASP A 139 6.01 14.15 -5.20
N MET A 140 6.10 13.60 -6.42
CA MET A 140 4.91 13.23 -7.20
C MET A 140 3.98 12.25 -6.47
N ARG A 141 4.52 11.36 -5.63
CA ARG A 141 3.72 10.43 -4.81
C ARG A 141 3.19 11.14 -3.57
N VAL A 142 4.01 11.99 -2.95
CA VAL A 142 3.63 12.81 -1.79
C VAL A 142 2.43 13.70 -2.07
N ARG A 143 2.42 14.37 -3.21
CA ARG A 143 1.31 15.22 -3.64
C ARG A 143 -0.03 14.49 -3.79
N ASN A 144 0.01 13.20 -4.08
CA ASN A 144 -1.16 12.35 -4.20
C ASN A 144 -1.42 11.54 -2.92
N GLU A 145 -0.64 11.78 -1.86
CA GLU A 145 -0.65 11.01 -0.60
C GLU A 145 -0.43 9.51 -0.82
N LEU A 146 0.20 9.11 -1.94
CA LEU A 146 0.51 7.72 -2.29
C LEU A 146 1.81 7.24 -1.65
N ASP A 147 2.62 8.16 -1.12
CA ASP A 147 3.89 7.81 -0.52
C ASP A 147 3.75 6.99 0.77
N ARG A 148 4.82 6.26 1.10
CA ARG A 148 4.90 5.40 2.28
C ARG A 148 4.53 6.06 3.60
N PHE A 149 4.74 7.37 3.77
CA PHE A 149 4.49 8.03 5.05
C PHE A 149 2.98 8.27 5.22
N HIS A 150 2.29 8.75 4.19
CA HIS A 150 0.82 8.83 4.22
C HIS A 150 0.17 7.45 4.38
N LEU A 151 0.69 6.41 3.72
CA LEU A 151 0.20 5.03 3.92
C LEU A 151 0.38 4.52 5.36
N VAL A 152 1.48 4.89 6.03
CA VAL A 152 1.69 4.58 7.47
C VAL A 152 0.67 5.32 8.34
N LYS A 153 0.42 6.60 8.06
CA LYS A 153 -0.58 7.39 8.80
C LYS A 153 -1.98 6.80 8.68
N GLU A 154 -2.40 6.43 7.48
CA GLU A 154 -3.70 5.79 7.24
C GLU A 154 -3.84 4.50 8.07
N ALA A 155 -2.81 3.66 8.10
CA ALA A 155 -2.80 2.43 8.92
C ALA A 155 -2.96 2.69 10.42
N ILE A 156 -2.36 3.76 10.95
CA ILE A 156 -2.48 4.13 12.36
C ILE A 156 -3.90 4.59 12.69
N LEU A 157 -4.51 5.37 11.79
CA LEU A 157 -5.85 5.92 11.99
C LEU A 157 -6.95 4.85 11.90
N ASP A 158 -6.81 3.91 10.97
CA ASP A 158 -7.86 2.92 10.70
C ASP A 158 -7.86 1.75 11.68
N VAL A 159 -6.70 1.42 12.26
CA VAL A 159 -6.58 0.31 13.21
C VAL A 159 -6.73 0.83 14.63
N SER A 160 -7.98 0.86 15.09
CA SER A 160 -8.37 1.33 16.44
C SER A 160 -7.53 0.77 17.60
N SER A 161 -7.00 -0.46 17.50
CA SER A 161 -6.18 -1.09 18.55
C SER A 161 -4.78 -0.50 18.69
N ILE A 162 -4.29 0.23 17.68
CA ILE A 162 -2.96 0.85 17.67
C ILE A 162 -2.99 2.37 17.62
N ALA A 163 -4.14 3.03 17.43
CA ALA A 163 -4.23 4.49 17.28
C ALA A 163 -3.46 5.27 18.38
N GLU A 164 -3.66 4.91 19.66
CA GLU A 164 -2.92 5.55 20.77
C GLU A 164 -1.42 5.22 20.77
N LYS A 165 -1.05 3.98 20.45
CA LYS A 165 0.35 3.54 20.38
C LYS A 165 1.09 4.14 19.19
N GLY A 166 0.37 4.39 18.11
CA GLY A 166 0.87 4.94 16.85
C GLY A 166 0.97 6.47 16.85
N ALA A 167 0.45 7.19 17.84
CA ALA A 167 0.44 8.66 17.85
C ALA A 167 1.85 9.28 17.68
N HIS A 168 2.88 8.70 18.31
CA HIS A 168 4.25 9.16 18.11
C HIS A 168 4.79 8.85 16.71
N LEU A 169 4.39 7.72 16.12
CA LEU A 169 4.78 7.37 14.76
C LEU A 169 4.09 8.27 13.74
N ASP A 170 2.80 8.58 13.94
CA ASP A 170 2.04 9.52 13.12
C ASP A 170 2.71 10.90 13.08
N GLN A 171 3.10 11.44 14.24
CA GLN A 171 3.87 12.68 14.33
C GLN A 171 5.22 12.59 13.59
N GLN A 172 5.93 11.47 13.69
CA GLN A 172 7.18 11.26 12.94
C GLN A 172 6.95 11.26 11.43
N MET A 173 5.80 10.76 10.96
CA MET A 173 5.42 10.81 9.54
C MET A 173 5.13 12.25 9.09
N ASP A 174 4.52 13.08 9.94
CA ASP A 174 4.39 14.51 9.66
C ASP A 174 5.73 15.23 9.62
N ASP A 175 6.61 14.94 10.58
CA ASP A 175 7.94 15.56 10.65
C ASP A 175 8.79 15.23 9.41
N ILE A 176 8.74 13.99 8.91
CA ILE A 176 9.48 13.57 7.71
C ILE A 176 8.86 14.13 6.43
N LEU A 177 7.54 14.28 6.35
CA LEU A 177 6.87 14.94 5.22
C LEU A 177 7.22 16.43 5.15
N GLN A 178 7.28 17.12 6.29
CA GLN A 178 7.74 18.50 6.36
C GLN A 178 9.23 18.61 5.95
N LYS A 179 10.08 17.70 6.46
CA LYS A 179 11.49 17.62 6.05
C LYS A 179 11.64 17.40 4.56
N HIS A 180 10.84 16.50 3.96
CA HIS A 180 10.82 16.26 2.52
C HIS A 180 10.47 17.53 1.74
N HIS A 181 9.38 18.21 2.15
CA HIS A 181 8.92 19.45 1.53
C HIS A 181 10.03 20.50 1.46
N ASP A 182 10.77 20.69 2.55
CA ASP A 182 11.84 21.69 2.62
C ASP A 182 13.06 21.25 1.82
N PHE A 183 13.46 19.98 1.94
CA PHE A 183 14.65 19.43 1.29
C PHE A 183 14.57 19.48 -0.23
N ILE A 184 13.45 19.10 -0.86
CA ILE A 184 13.35 19.10 -2.33
C ILE A 184 13.41 20.51 -2.92
N ARG A 185 13.00 21.53 -2.15
CA ARG A 185 13.03 22.94 -2.59
C ARG A 185 14.43 23.54 -2.49
N GLU A 186 15.20 23.07 -1.52
CA GLU A 186 16.59 23.50 -1.33
C GLU A 186 17.55 22.76 -2.27
N GLU A 187 17.43 21.43 -2.35
CA GLU A 187 18.43 20.56 -2.99
C GLU A 187 17.99 20.06 -4.38
N GLY A 188 16.70 20.10 -4.71
CA GLY A 188 16.18 19.64 -6.00
C GLY A 188 16.27 18.12 -6.22
N THR A 189 16.46 17.34 -5.16
CA THR A 189 16.52 15.87 -5.19
C THR A 189 15.72 15.27 -4.04
N ASP A 190 15.35 14.00 -4.15
CA ASP A 190 14.60 13.28 -3.10
C ASP A 190 15.47 13.04 -1.86
N LEU A 191 14.81 12.87 -0.70
CA LEU A 191 15.49 12.56 0.56
C LEU A 191 16.38 11.31 0.42
N PRO A 192 17.62 11.32 0.94
CA PRO A 192 18.51 10.16 0.86
C PRO A 192 17.90 8.89 1.45
N GLU A 193 17.15 8.99 2.54
CA GLU A 193 16.47 7.84 3.17
C GLU A 193 15.36 7.22 2.30
N VAL A 194 14.78 7.99 1.36
CA VAL A 194 13.82 7.48 0.37
C VAL A 194 14.57 6.78 -0.76
N GLU A 195 15.62 7.42 -1.29
CA GLU A 195 16.40 6.89 -2.41
C GLU A 195 17.22 5.64 -2.05
N GLN A 196 17.74 5.60 -0.83
CA GLN A 196 18.60 4.52 -0.32
C GLN A 196 17.81 3.40 0.34
N TRP A 197 16.49 3.53 0.48
CA TRP A 197 15.66 2.50 1.06
C TRP A 197 15.77 1.19 0.27
N GLN A 198 15.94 0.10 1.00
CA GLN A 198 15.96 -1.25 0.48
C GLN A 198 15.04 -2.11 1.33
N TRP A 199 14.42 -3.11 0.71
CA TRP A 199 13.62 -4.06 1.43
C TRP A 199 14.48 -4.90 2.37
N GLU A 200 14.12 -4.90 3.64
CA GLU A 200 14.65 -5.81 4.64
C GLU A 200 13.58 -6.88 4.95
N PRO A 201 13.94 -8.18 4.94
CA PRO A 201 13.00 -9.22 5.34
C PRO A 201 12.39 -8.95 6.72
N LEU A 202 11.08 -9.18 6.85
CA LEU A 202 10.39 -9.00 8.14
C LEU A 202 10.77 -10.06 9.19
N ARG A 203 11.59 -11.05 8.80
CA ARG A 203 12.08 -12.19 9.59
C ARG A 203 13.53 -12.52 9.26
#